data_AF-A0A535E2Y0-F1
#
_entry.id   AF-A0A535E2Y0-F1
#
_cell.length_a   1.000
_cell.length_b   1.000
_cell.length_c   1.000
_cell.angle_alpha   90.00
_cell.angle_beta   90.00
_cell.angle_gamma   90.00
#
_symmetry.space_group_name_H-M   'P 1'
#
loop_
_entity.id
_entity.type
_entity.pdbx_description
1 polymer ?
#
loop_
_entity_poly.entity_id
_entity_poly.type
_entity_poly.pdbx_seq_one_letter_code
_entity_poly.pdbx_strand_id
1 'polypeptide(L)' 'MEVKAELVGSVWKITSKPGDQVAEDDVLMILESMKMEIPV' A
#
# COMPACT_ATOMS: atom_id res chain seq x y z
N MET A 1 8.28 -11.19 -6.88
CA MET A 1 7.37 -10.13 -7.35
C MET A 1 7.60 -8.93 -6.43
N GLU A 2 7.78 -7.75 -6.99
CA GLU A 2 8.04 -6.52 -6.23
C GLU A 2 6.89 -5.55 -6.51
N VAL A 3 6.35 -4.95 -5.45
CA VAL A 3 5.37 -3.87 -5.56
C VAL A 3 6.12 -2.55 -5.38
N LYS A 4 5.91 -1.61 -6.30
CA LYS A 4 6.58 -0.31 -6.28
C LYS A 4 5.53 0.79 -6.05
N ALA A 5 5.87 1.76 -5.23
CA ALA A 5 5.08 2.97 -5.12
C ALA A 5 5.14 3.78 -6.42
N GLU A 6 3.99 4.23 -6.92
CA GLU A 6 3.91 5.04 -8.15
C GLU A 6 4.25 6.52 -7.93
N LEU A 7 4.30 6.95 -6.67
CA LEU A 7 4.49 8.35 -6.26
C LEU A 7 5.32 8.44 -4.98
N VAL A 8 5.84 9.64 -4.71
CA VAL A 8 6.58 9.93 -3.47
C VAL A 8 5.59 10.18 -2.33
N GLY A 9 5.76 9.44 -1.24
CA GLY A 9 4.94 9.55 -0.02
C GLY A 9 5.56 8.79 1.15
N SER A 10 4.89 8.82 2.29
CA SER A 10 5.26 8.06 3.49
C SER A 10 4.32 6.87 3.68
N VAL A 11 4.82 5.75 4.20
CA VAL A 11 3.96 4.64 4.60
C VAL A 11 3.10 5.08 5.78
N TRP A 12 1.79 5.13 5.59
CA TRP A 12 0.85 5.53 6.63
C TRP A 12 0.29 4.34 7.40
N LYS A 13 -0.10 3.28 6.68
CA LYS A 13 -0.67 2.07 7.28
C LYS A 13 -0.31 0.84 6.45
N ILE A 14 -0.05 -0.28 7.10
CA ILE A 14 0.02 -1.59 6.46
C ILE A 14 -1.29 -2.32 6.79
N THR A 15 -2.01 -2.78 5.77
CA THR A 15 -3.31 -3.45 5.91
C THR A 15 -3.19 -4.97 5.83
N SER A 16 -2.18 -5.48 5.14
CA SER A 16 -1.87 -6.92 5.08
C SER A 16 -0.72 -7.34 6.01
N LYS A 17 -0.59 -8.64 6.21
CA LYS A 17 0.48 -9.25 7.02
C LYS A 17 1.20 -10.34 6.24
N PRO A 18 2.44 -10.68 6.63
CA PRO A 18 3.14 -11.80 6.04
C PRO A 18 2.33 -13.09 6.16
N GLY A 19 2.13 -13.77 5.03
CA GLY A 19 1.37 -15.03 4.96
C GLY A 19 -0.11 -14.88 4.59
N ASP A 20 -0.62 -13.65 4.50
CA ASP A 20 -1.97 -13.42 3.98
C ASP A 20 -2.05 -13.82 2.49
N GLN A 21 -3.16 -14.46 2.10
CA GLN A 21 -3.49 -14.62 0.69
C GLN A 21 -4.09 -13.31 0.18
N VAL A 22 -3.60 -12.86 -0.98
CA VAL A 22 -4.00 -11.60 -1.61
C VAL A 22 -4.55 -11.90 -3.02
N ALA A 23 -5.59 -11.17 -3.40
CA ALA A 23 -6.21 -11.21 -4.72
C ALA A 23 -5.86 -9.94 -5.52
N GLU A 24 -6.27 -9.93 -6.79
CA GLU A 24 -6.25 -8.70 -7.58
C GLU A 24 -7.16 -7.66 -6.91
N ASP A 25 -6.75 -6.40 -6.93
CA ASP A 25 -7.39 -5.25 -6.27
C ASP A 25 -7.35 -5.21 -4.72
N ASP A 26 -6.67 -6.15 -4.05
CA ASP A 26 -6.47 -6.07 -2.60
C ASP A 26 -5.49 -4.95 -2.22
N VAL A 27 -5.85 -4.18 -1.19
CA VAL A 27 -5.00 -3.12 -0.63
C VAL A 27 -4.04 -3.71 0.39
N LEU A 28 -2.74 -3.61 0.14
CA LEU A 28 -1.66 -4.11 0.99
C LEU A 28 -1.20 -3.08 2.02
N MET A 29 -1.22 -1.81 1.64
CA MET A 29 -0.83 -0.67 2.45
C MET A 29 -1.47 0.63 1.96
N ILE A 30 -1.35 1.67 2.77
CA ILE A 30 -1.77 3.02 2.42
C ILE A 30 -0.56 3.94 2.55
N LEU A 31 -0.31 4.69 1.49
CA LEU A 31 0.67 5.78 1.48
C LEU A 31 -0.03 7.11 1.79
N GLU A 32 0.66 7.99 2.49
CA GLU A 32 0.26 9.38 2.68
C GLU A 32 1.19 10.29 1.90
N SER A 33 0.61 11.16 1.07
CA SER A 33 1.33 12.19 0.33
C SER A 33 0.51 13.45 0.27
N MET A 34 1.08 14.56 0.77
CA MET A 34 0.42 15.87 0.78
C MET A 34 -1.02 15.84 1.37
N LYS A 35 -1.23 15.12 2.49
CA LYS A 35 -2.55 14.91 3.13
C LYS A 35 -3.57 14.11 2.31
N MET A 36 -3.15 13.46 1.24
CA MET A 36 -3.96 12.50 0.48
C MET A 36 -3.51 11.07 0.79
N GLU A 37 -4.48 10.15 0.80
CA GLU A 37 -4.27 8.72 1.02
C GLU A 37 -4.29 7.98 -0.32
N ILE A 38 -3.28 7.15 -0.58
CA ILE A 38 -3.18 6.33 -1.78
C ILE A 38 -3.10 4.85 -1.39
N PRO A 39 -4.08 4.01 -1.77
CA PRO A 39 -4.03 2.58 -1.56
C PRO A 39 -3.02 1.94 -2.51
N VAL A 40 -2.23 1.00 -1.99
CA VAL A 40 -1.20 0.22 -2.70
C VAL A 40 -1.32 -1.23 -2.30
#